data_AF-A0A3D3Q5X6-F1
#
_entry.id   AF-A0A3D3Q5X6-F1
#
_cell.length_a   1.000
_cell.length_b   1.000
_cell.length_c   1.000
_cell.angle_alpha   90.00
_cell.angle_beta   90.00
_cell.angle_gamma   90.00
#
_symmetry.space_group_name_H-M   'P 1'
#
loop_
_entity.id
_entity.type
_entity.pdbx_description
1 polymer ?
#
loop_
_entity_poly.entity_id
_entity_poly.type
_entity_poly.pdbx_seq_one_letter_code
_entity_poly.pdbx_strand_id
1 'polypeptide(L)'
;MGKRARKVQRSAPAQRRPRHGIDFRVLGIAVLVLGAGGFAASKLSGLTKPVLDTAHQAQVHSQENYAAPDFAGISTWINSPPLTVASLQGHVTLVDFWTYSCVNCIRTLPYLRSFYSQYHRLGFDIVGVHTPEFTFEKDPSNVRAAVKEHQIPWPVAMDNEMATWSAYKNQYWPHVYLLDANGHVRYDFIGEGNDIAIQAAIRTLLAAPGVRVPSAAPLPSQDLSGDMTPEIYLGYERGEYSQSLANSEGYTHDRPVTYAEPSPQAVQAAGSRGVFWLSGGWRASREHVTPVGAGAEIILNFSASDAYIVAGPAADGSPGVLDAQLDGSPIPPAEQGGGLHDGRLSLRFRDLYHLVHLATPGQHVLTLTVSNPNVAVYTFTFG
;
A
#
# COMPACT_ATOMS: atom_id res chain seq x y z
N MET A 1 40.11 -37.28 -42.06
CA MET A 1 41.54 -37.62 -41.94
C MET A 1 42.39 -36.41 -42.31
N GLY A 2 43.36 -36.03 -41.47
CA GLY A 2 44.52 -35.17 -41.80
C GLY A 2 44.26 -33.66 -41.88
N LYS A 3 44.45 -32.85 -40.82
CA LYS A 3 45.68 -32.33 -40.19
C LYS A 3 46.42 -31.22 -40.96
N ARG A 4 46.72 -30.17 -40.17
CA ARG A 4 47.81 -29.15 -40.26
C ARG A 4 47.57 -28.00 -41.23
N ALA A 5 48.01 -26.77 -41.01
CA ALA A 5 48.58 -25.98 -39.91
C ALA A 5 49.21 -24.78 -40.62
N ARG A 6 48.97 -23.53 -40.19
CA ARG A 6 49.86 -22.42 -40.57
C ARG A 6 50.35 -21.72 -39.30
N LYS A 7 51.66 -21.88 -39.06
CA LYS A 7 52.50 -21.08 -38.17
C LYS A 7 52.61 -19.67 -38.77
N VAL A 8 52.24 -18.62 -38.04
CA VAL A 8 53.11 -17.70 -37.24
C VAL A 8 54.29 -17.11 -38.01
N GLN A 9 54.29 -15.77 -38.13
CA GLN A 9 55.51 -14.97 -38.17
C GLN A 9 55.37 -13.80 -37.17
N ARG A 10 56.38 -13.67 -36.31
CA ARG A 10 56.49 -12.72 -35.20
C ARG A 10 57.16 -11.42 -35.65
N SER A 11 56.80 -10.31 -35.01
CA SER A 11 57.70 -9.16 -34.78
C SER A 11 57.39 -8.53 -33.41
N ALA A 12 58.44 -8.00 -32.78
CA ALA A 12 58.68 -7.86 -31.35
C ALA A 12 58.18 -6.50 -30.74
N PRO A 13 58.40 -6.22 -29.42
CA PRO A 13 57.47 -5.47 -28.56
C PRO A 13 57.78 -3.97 -28.39
N ALA A 14 56.78 -3.20 -27.92
CA ALA A 14 57.00 -1.88 -27.31
C ALA A 14 56.01 -1.59 -26.17
N GLN A 15 56.57 -1.65 -24.95
CA GLN A 15 56.37 -0.83 -23.75
C GLN A 15 54.96 -0.35 -23.32
N ARG A 16 54.61 -0.77 -22.09
CA ARG A 16 53.51 -0.25 -21.26
C ARG A 16 53.77 1.18 -20.78
N ARG A 17 52.71 2.00 -20.69
CA ARG A 17 52.56 3.09 -19.71
C ARG A 17 51.13 3.09 -19.12
N PRO A 18 50.97 3.42 -17.82
CA PRO A 18 49.71 3.28 -17.09
C PRO A 18 48.84 4.55 -17.18
N ARG A 19 47.51 4.38 -17.23
CA ARG A 19 46.56 5.46 -17.00
C ARG A 19 45.86 5.25 -15.64
N HIS A 20 46.46 5.91 -14.65
CA HIS A 20 45.89 6.65 -13.52
C HIS A 20 44.41 6.35 -13.16
N GLY A 21 44.25 5.79 -11.96
CA GLY A 21 42.99 5.76 -11.23
C GLY A 21 42.59 7.14 -10.73
N ILE A 22 41.28 7.33 -10.57
CA ILE A 22 40.66 8.52 -10.00
C ILE A 22 40.42 8.23 -8.53
N ASP A 23 41.10 8.99 -7.67
CA ASP A 23 41.03 8.95 -6.22
C ASP A 23 39.99 10.01 -5.77
N PHE A 24 38.87 9.60 -5.19
CA PHE A 24 37.88 10.52 -4.61
C PHE A 24 38.30 10.88 -3.19
N ARG A 25 38.93 12.06 -3.02
CA ARG A 25 39.16 12.66 -1.70
C ARG A 25 38.03 13.62 -1.36
N VAL A 26 37.33 13.30 -0.28
CA VAL A 26 36.36 14.14 0.44
C VAL A 26 37.08 15.37 0.99
N LEU A 27 36.62 16.57 0.62
CA LEU A 27 37.05 17.83 1.21
C LEU A 27 35.97 18.31 2.17
N GLY A 28 36.24 18.20 3.47
CA GLY A 28 35.42 18.81 4.52
C GLY A 28 35.66 20.32 4.57
N ILE A 29 34.58 21.09 4.58
CA ILE A 29 34.61 22.53 4.85
C ILE A 29 34.22 22.73 6.32
N ALA A 30 35.18 23.21 7.10
CA ALA A 30 34.98 23.71 8.46
C ALA A 30 34.57 25.19 8.40
N VAL A 31 33.46 25.54 9.05
CA VAL A 31 33.05 26.93 9.27
C VAL A 31 33.47 27.32 10.70
N LEU A 32 34.41 28.27 10.77
CA LEU A 32 34.85 28.94 11.99
C LEU A 32 33.90 30.10 12.30
N VAL A 33 33.25 30.08 13.47
CA VAL A 33 32.59 31.27 14.05
C VAL A 33 33.35 31.65 15.31
N LEU A 34 34.04 32.78 15.26
CA LEU A 34 34.58 33.49 16.41
C LEU A 34 33.63 34.65 16.75
N GLY A 35 33.10 34.65 17.96
CA GLY A 35 32.34 35.75 18.54
C GLY A 35 32.37 35.65 20.06
N ALA A 36 33.24 36.46 20.68
CA ALA A 36 33.43 36.53 22.12
C ALA A 36 32.41 37.45 22.80
N GLY A 37 32.04 37.10 24.05
CA GLY A 37 31.96 38.08 25.14
C GLY A 37 30.60 38.66 25.53
N GLY A 38 29.88 37.91 26.38
CA GLY A 38 29.39 38.36 27.70
C GLY A 38 28.19 39.33 27.79
N PHE A 39 27.12 38.91 28.49
CA PHE A 39 26.52 39.63 29.62
C PHE A 39 25.56 38.71 30.42
N ALA A 40 25.38 39.08 31.69
CA ALA A 40 25.01 38.26 32.83
C ALA A 40 23.51 37.91 33.02
N ALA A 41 23.32 36.77 33.70
CA ALA A 41 22.36 36.43 34.76
C ALA A 41 20.88 36.91 34.75
N SER A 42 20.04 35.89 35.02
CA SER A 42 18.79 35.89 35.80
C SER A 42 17.48 36.33 35.14
N LYS A 43 16.60 35.34 34.91
CA LYS A 43 15.33 35.18 35.66
C LYS A 43 14.63 33.88 35.21
N LEU A 44 14.43 32.95 36.16
CA LEU A 44 13.41 31.91 36.03
C LEU A 44 12.05 32.61 36.00
N SER A 45 11.29 32.43 34.93
CA SER A 45 9.86 32.72 34.87
C SER A 45 9.25 31.77 33.85
N GLY A 46 8.17 31.10 34.25
CA GLY A 46 7.64 29.89 33.62
C GLY A 46 7.37 30.02 32.12
N LEU A 47 7.90 29.06 31.37
CA LEU A 47 7.49 28.77 30.00
C LEU A 47 6.22 27.90 30.05
N THR A 48 5.07 28.52 30.34
CA THR A 48 3.82 28.01 29.76
C THR A 48 3.88 28.36 28.29
N LYS A 49 4.32 27.40 27.46
CA LYS A 49 4.17 27.49 26.01
C LYS A 49 2.69 27.78 25.72
N PRO A 50 2.37 28.83 24.96
CA PRO A 50 0.99 29.06 24.57
C PRO A 50 0.54 27.82 23.79
N VAL A 51 -0.57 27.24 24.23
CA VAL A 51 -1.33 26.24 23.48
C VAL A 51 -1.57 26.88 22.11
N LEU A 52 -0.91 26.34 21.09
CA LEU A 52 -1.18 26.67 19.70
C LEU A 52 -2.64 26.32 19.46
N ASP A 53 -3.48 27.33 19.46
CA ASP A 53 -4.85 27.27 18.99
C ASP A 53 -4.81 26.83 17.52
N THR A 54 -4.90 25.53 17.31
CA THR A 54 -4.73 24.91 15.99
C THR A 54 -6.08 24.93 15.27
N ALA A 55 -6.57 26.14 14.99
CA ALA A 55 -7.43 26.36 13.85
C ALA A 55 -6.58 26.23 12.57
N HIS A 56 -6.10 25.01 12.29
CA HIS A 56 -5.55 24.68 10.98
C HIS A 56 -6.74 24.64 10.03
N GLN A 57 -7.07 25.80 9.46
CA GLN A 57 -7.94 25.85 8.29
C GLN A 57 -7.33 24.89 7.28
N ALA A 58 -8.07 23.83 6.91
CA ALA A 58 -7.72 22.99 5.79
C ALA A 58 -7.49 23.91 4.59
N GLN A 59 -6.22 24.17 4.27
CA GLN A 59 -5.90 24.95 3.09
C GLN A 59 -6.23 24.05 1.91
N VAL A 60 -7.40 24.30 1.31
CA VAL A 60 -7.66 24.04 -0.11
C VAL A 60 -6.39 24.44 -0.84
N HIS A 61 -5.60 23.46 -1.28
CA HIS A 61 -4.28 23.71 -1.84
C HIS A 61 -4.47 24.62 -3.04
N SER A 62 -3.90 25.82 -2.97
CA SER A 62 -4.00 26.84 -4.03
C SER A 62 -3.15 26.51 -5.26
N GLN A 63 -2.53 25.32 -5.32
CA GLN A 63 -1.45 25.06 -6.26
C GLN A 63 -1.87 24.45 -7.60
N GLU A 64 -3.01 23.76 -7.76
CA GLU A 64 -3.57 23.51 -9.10
C GLU A 64 -5.11 23.45 -9.06
N ASN A 65 -5.77 24.58 -9.29
CA ASN A 65 -7.20 24.60 -9.63
C ASN A 65 -7.34 24.12 -11.07
N TYR A 66 -7.76 22.87 -11.27
CA TYR A 66 -8.02 22.36 -12.61
C TYR A 66 -9.35 21.61 -12.68
N ALA A 67 -9.93 21.57 -13.89
CA ALA A 67 -11.13 20.80 -14.15
C ALA A 67 -10.82 19.32 -13.96
N ALA A 68 -11.61 18.62 -13.15
CA ALA A 68 -11.41 17.20 -12.95
C ALA A 68 -11.54 16.46 -14.30
N PRO A 69 -10.62 15.54 -14.63
CA PRO A 69 -10.77 14.66 -15.78
C PRO A 69 -12.06 13.86 -15.68
N ASP A 70 -12.69 13.54 -16.81
CA ASP A 70 -13.87 12.69 -16.79
C ASP A 70 -13.51 11.22 -16.49
N PHE A 71 -14.53 10.41 -16.15
CA PHE A 71 -14.35 8.97 -15.92
C PHE A 71 -14.16 8.23 -17.24
N ALA A 72 -12.90 7.96 -17.60
CA ALA A 72 -12.52 7.30 -18.84
C ALA A 72 -12.42 5.78 -18.67
N GLY A 73 -12.87 5.03 -19.69
CA GLY A 73 -12.62 3.58 -19.77
C GLY A 73 -13.32 2.71 -18.72
N ILE A 74 -14.35 3.24 -18.05
CA ILE A 74 -15.08 2.49 -17.02
C ILE A 74 -15.78 1.27 -17.63
N SER A 75 -15.37 0.10 -17.15
CA SER A 75 -15.86 -1.19 -17.64
C SER A 75 -17.26 -1.54 -17.13
N THR A 76 -17.59 -1.13 -15.91
CA THR A 76 -18.86 -1.41 -15.24
C THR A 76 -19.10 -0.36 -14.15
N TRP A 77 -20.36 0.04 -13.99
CA TRP A 77 -20.82 0.84 -12.85
C TRP A 77 -21.62 -0.05 -11.90
N ILE A 78 -21.37 0.11 -10.60
CA ILE A 78 -22.08 -0.53 -9.50
C ILE A 78 -22.78 0.57 -8.71
N ASN A 79 -23.98 0.31 -8.21
CA ASN A 79 -24.86 1.27 -7.50
C ASN A 79 -25.34 2.48 -8.32
N SER A 80 -25.01 2.60 -9.61
CA SER A 80 -25.53 3.65 -10.49
C SER A 80 -25.50 3.28 -11.97
N PRO A 81 -26.25 3.99 -12.83
CA PRO A 81 -25.91 4.14 -14.24
C PRO A 81 -24.55 4.85 -14.43
N PRO A 82 -23.98 4.86 -15.65
CA PRO A 82 -22.77 5.62 -15.93
C PRO A 82 -22.90 7.10 -15.60
N LEU A 83 -21.88 7.65 -14.94
CA LEU A 83 -21.76 9.06 -14.58
C LEU A 83 -20.63 9.71 -15.36
N THR A 84 -20.70 11.04 -15.47
CA THR A 84 -19.61 11.92 -15.92
C THR A 84 -19.38 13.02 -14.90
N VAL A 85 -18.21 13.65 -14.89
CA VAL A 85 -17.95 14.84 -14.05
C VAL A 85 -18.99 15.94 -14.33
N ALA A 86 -19.39 16.13 -15.59
CA ALA A 86 -20.42 17.09 -15.97
C ALA A 86 -21.79 16.76 -15.33
N SER A 87 -22.16 15.48 -15.24
CA SER A 87 -23.42 15.06 -14.61
C SER A 87 -23.46 15.26 -13.09
N LEU A 88 -22.29 15.47 -12.46
CA LEU A 88 -22.13 15.69 -11.03
C LEU A 88 -22.04 17.18 -10.66
N GLN A 89 -22.08 18.08 -11.64
CA GLN A 89 -22.12 19.51 -11.38
C GLN A 89 -23.37 19.89 -10.56
N GLY A 90 -23.20 20.86 -9.68
CA GLY A 90 -24.16 21.20 -8.62
C GLY A 90 -23.90 20.49 -7.30
N HIS A 91 -23.05 19.46 -7.28
CA HIS A 91 -22.70 18.69 -6.09
C HIS A 91 -21.20 18.81 -5.78
N VAL A 92 -20.86 18.88 -4.50
CA VAL A 92 -19.49 18.67 -4.03
C VAL A 92 -19.23 17.16 -4.11
N THR A 93 -18.23 16.74 -4.88
CA THR A 93 -18.00 15.30 -5.12
C THR A 93 -16.63 14.90 -4.60
N LEU A 94 -16.54 13.81 -3.83
CA LEU A 94 -15.28 13.15 -3.51
C LEU A 94 -15.09 11.95 -4.44
N VAL A 95 -14.04 11.97 -5.24
CA VAL A 95 -13.59 10.84 -6.06
C VAL A 95 -12.58 10.06 -5.24
N ASP A 96 -12.88 8.79 -4.94
CA ASP A 96 -12.07 7.90 -4.09
C ASP A 96 -11.45 6.80 -4.94
N PHE A 97 -10.14 6.83 -5.16
CA PHE A 97 -9.42 5.74 -5.82
C PHE A 97 -9.09 4.66 -4.81
N TRP A 98 -9.66 3.47 -5.02
CA TRP A 98 -9.57 2.35 -4.09
C TRP A 98 -9.46 1.01 -4.83
N THR A 99 -9.08 -0.03 -4.11
CA THR A 99 -9.26 -1.43 -4.52
C THR A 99 -9.68 -2.25 -3.31
N TYR A 100 -10.40 -3.36 -3.53
CA TYR A 100 -11.06 -4.02 -2.41
C TYR A 100 -10.13 -4.85 -1.51
N SER A 101 -8.99 -5.32 -2.01
CA SER A 101 -8.04 -6.08 -1.17
C SER A 101 -6.98 -5.20 -0.48
N CYS A 102 -7.05 -3.88 -0.67
CA CYS A 102 -6.13 -2.90 -0.07
C CYS A 102 -6.57 -2.54 1.36
N VAL A 103 -5.78 -2.95 2.36
CA VAL A 103 -6.11 -2.69 3.78
C VAL A 103 -6.25 -1.20 4.09
N ASN A 104 -5.36 -0.36 3.55
CA ASN A 104 -5.38 1.08 3.74
C ASN A 104 -6.70 1.66 3.22
N CYS A 105 -7.19 1.15 2.09
CA CYS A 105 -8.44 1.56 1.46
C CYS A 105 -9.64 1.17 2.34
N ILE A 106 -9.70 -0.09 2.78
CA ILE A 106 -10.79 -0.60 3.62
C ILE A 106 -10.91 0.22 4.92
N ARG A 107 -9.79 0.62 5.53
CA ARG A 107 -9.77 1.40 6.77
C ARG A 107 -10.26 2.84 6.61
N THR A 108 -10.26 3.40 5.40
CA THR A 108 -10.92 4.70 5.13
C THR A 108 -12.44 4.61 5.03
N LEU A 109 -13.01 3.45 4.71
CA LEU A 109 -14.45 3.31 4.42
C LEU A 109 -15.37 3.74 5.57
N PRO A 110 -15.06 3.49 6.86
CA PRO A 110 -15.84 4.05 7.97
C PRO A 110 -15.95 5.58 7.95
N TYR A 111 -14.86 6.28 7.60
CA TYR A 111 -14.83 7.73 7.49
C TYR A 111 -15.65 8.22 6.30
N LEU A 112 -15.48 7.59 5.14
CA LEU A 112 -16.26 7.89 3.94
C LEU A 112 -17.77 7.66 4.16
N ARG A 113 -18.16 6.59 4.85
CA ARG A 113 -19.57 6.36 5.26
C ARG A 113 -20.07 7.44 6.23
N SER A 114 -19.23 7.91 7.16
CA SER A 114 -19.57 9.03 8.06
C SER A 114 -19.83 10.31 7.27
N PHE A 115 -18.94 10.66 6.32
CA PHE A 115 -19.10 11.82 5.45
C PHE A 115 -20.36 11.71 4.59
N TYR A 116 -20.56 10.57 3.91
CA TYR A 116 -21.70 10.36 3.04
C TYR A 116 -23.02 10.45 3.80
N SER A 117 -23.14 9.75 4.94
CA SER A 117 -24.33 9.78 5.78
C SER A 117 -24.70 11.21 6.21
N GLN A 118 -23.70 12.01 6.58
CA GLN A 118 -23.93 13.34 7.12
C GLN A 118 -24.17 14.42 6.05
N TYR A 119 -23.44 14.36 4.94
CA TYR A 119 -23.41 15.46 3.97
C TYR A 119 -24.18 15.16 2.68
N HIS A 120 -24.53 13.90 2.39
CA HIS A 120 -25.09 13.55 1.08
C HIS A 120 -26.36 14.33 0.73
N ARG A 121 -27.29 14.47 1.69
CA ARG A 121 -28.53 15.24 1.52
C ARG A 121 -28.33 16.76 1.38
N LEU A 122 -27.10 17.25 1.56
CA LEU A 122 -26.73 18.66 1.44
C LEU A 122 -26.04 18.98 0.12
N GLY A 123 -26.00 18.04 -0.83
CA GLY A 123 -25.31 18.19 -2.11
C GLY A 123 -23.86 17.70 -2.08
N PHE A 124 -23.58 16.67 -1.29
CA PHE A 124 -22.30 15.95 -1.31
C PHE A 124 -22.47 14.56 -1.94
N ASP A 125 -21.51 14.13 -2.72
CA ASP A 125 -21.48 12.78 -3.30
C ASP A 125 -20.09 12.17 -3.22
N ILE A 126 -20.05 10.84 -3.31
CA ILE A 126 -18.81 10.08 -3.45
C ILE A 126 -18.91 9.27 -4.74
N VAL A 127 -17.82 9.21 -5.52
CA VAL A 127 -17.66 8.22 -6.59
C VAL A 127 -16.42 7.40 -6.28
N GLY A 128 -16.61 6.12 -5.97
CA GLY A 128 -15.50 5.20 -5.74
C GLY A 128 -14.96 4.68 -7.07
N VAL A 129 -13.77 5.10 -7.47
CA VAL A 129 -13.08 4.56 -8.66
C VAL A 129 -12.30 3.33 -8.23
N HIS A 130 -12.91 2.16 -8.42
CA HIS A 130 -12.26 0.88 -8.17
C HIS A 130 -11.24 0.62 -9.27
N THR A 131 -9.96 0.83 -8.96
CA THR A 131 -8.84 0.55 -9.88
C THR A 131 -8.10 -0.67 -9.36
N PRO A 132 -8.08 -1.79 -10.10
CA PRO A 132 -7.55 -3.06 -9.60
C PRO A 132 -6.03 -3.00 -9.44
N GLU A 133 -5.55 -3.50 -8.30
CA GLU A 133 -4.15 -3.76 -8.03
C GLU A 133 -3.72 -5.13 -8.59
N PHE A 134 -4.62 -6.11 -8.52
CA PHE A 134 -4.41 -7.47 -9.00
C PHE A 134 -5.44 -7.89 -10.06
N THR A 135 -5.09 -8.86 -10.91
CA THR A 135 -5.97 -9.33 -11.99
C THR A 135 -7.32 -9.84 -11.48
N PHE A 136 -7.36 -10.48 -10.31
CA PHE A 136 -8.62 -11.02 -9.76
C PHE A 136 -9.61 -9.92 -9.35
N GLU A 137 -9.15 -8.69 -9.15
CA GLU A 137 -9.99 -7.55 -8.78
C GLU A 137 -10.69 -6.93 -10.00
N LYS A 138 -10.35 -7.37 -11.21
CA LYS A 138 -11.06 -6.99 -12.45
C LYS A 138 -12.44 -7.64 -12.57
N ASP A 139 -12.73 -8.71 -11.82
CA ASP A 139 -14.00 -9.42 -11.91
C ASP A 139 -15.13 -8.63 -11.21
N PRO A 140 -16.17 -8.20 -11.95
CA PRO A 140 -17.27 -7.43 -11.37
C PRO A 140 -18.05 -8.17 -10.27
N SER A 141 -18.01 -9.50 -10.23
CA SER A 141 -18.66 -10.27 -9.17
C SER A 141 -17.94 -10.14 -7.83
N ASN A 142 -16.60 -10.16 -7.85
CA ASN A 142 -15.76 -9.93 -6.66
C ASN A 142 -15.96 -8.51 -6.13
N VAL A 143 -15.89 -7.50 -7.01
CA VAL A 143 -16.10 -6.10 -6.60
C VAL A 143 -17.51 -5.87 -6.04
N ARG A 144 -18.55 -6.49 -6.63
CA ARG A 144 -19.92 -6.42 -6.07
C ARG A 144 -20.03 -7.08 -4.69
N ALA A 145 -19.33 -8.18 -4.46
CA ALA A 145 -19.29 -8.82 -3.15
C ALA A 145 -18.65 -7.88 -2.11
N ALA A 146 -17.49 -7.30 -2.43
CA ALA A 146 -16.81 -6.35 -1.57
C ALA A 146 -17.63 -5.07 -1.31
N VAL A 147 -18.26 -4.49 -2.33
CA VAL A 147 -19.17 -3.33 -2.19
C VAL A 147 -20.30 -3.63 -1.19
N LYS A 148 -20.86 -4.84 -1.26
CA LYS A 148 -21.90 -5.27 -0.32
C LYS A 148 -21.34 -5.50 1.08
N GLU A 149 -20.21 -6.20 1.20
CA GLU A 149 -19.56 -6.53 2.46
C GLU A 149 -19.17 -5.28 3.25
N HIS A 150 -18.52 -4.32 2.59
CA HIS A 150 -18.11 -3.06 3.19
C HIS A 150 -19.21 -1.98 3.22
N GLN A 151 -20.43 -2.36 2.85
CA GLN A 151 -21.62 -1.51 2.92
C GLN A 151 -21.43 -0.17 2.20
N ILE A 152 -20.88 -0.20 0.99
CA ILE A 152 -20.62 1.00 0.18
C ILE A 152 -21.92 1.43 -0.53
N PRO A 153 -22.54 2.56 -0.14
CA PRO A 153 -23.83 2.98 -0.69
C PRO A 153 -23.71 3.86 -1.93
N TRP A 154 -22.51 4.38 -2.23
CA TRP A 154 -22.29 5.32 -3.32
C TRP A 154 -21.95 4.62 -4.65
N PRO A 155 -22.01 5.33 -5.79
CA PRO A 155 -21.56 4.84 -7.09
C PRO A 155 -20.13 4.32 -7.07
N VAL A 156 -19.90 3.18 -7.72
CA VAL A 156 -18.57 2.60 -7.91
C VAL A 156 -18.29 2.39 -9.40
N ALA A 157 -17.21 2.98 -9.89
CA ALA A 157 -16.74 2.89 -11.26
C ALA A 157 -15.57 1.91 -11.35
N MET A 158 -15.73 0.82 -12.11
CA MET A 158 -14.67 -0.18 -12.30
C MET A 158 -13.69 0.23 -13.42
N ASP A 159 -12.54 0.79 -13.02
CA ASP A 159 -11.47 1.27 -13.92
C ASP A 159 -10.45 0.17 -14.23
N ASN A 160 -10.92 -0.93 -14.82
CA ASN A 160 -10.13 -2.15 -15.02
C ASN A 160 -8.88 -1.96 -15.90
N GLU A 161 -8.88 -0.95 -16.77
CA GLU A 161 -7.77 -0.62 -17.67
C GLU A 161 -6.99 0.62 -17.22
N MET A 162 -7.22 1.09 -15.98
CA MET A 162 -6.54 2.23 -15.35
C MET A 162 -6.62 3.53 -16.17
N ALA A 163 -7.68 3.70 -16.95
CA ALA A 163 -7.84 4.84 -17.85
C ALA A 163 -8.24 6.11 -17.05
N THR A 164 -9.14 5.96 -16.07
CA THR A 164 -9.48 7.06 -15.15
C THR A 164 -8.31 7.37 -14.21
N TRP A 165 -7.66 6.35 -13.66
CA TRP A 165 -6.43 6.45 -12.88
C TRP A 165 -5.37 7.27 -13.60
N SER A 166 -5.11 6.93 -14.88
CA SER A 166 -4.14 7.65 -15.71
C SER A 166 -4.59 9.08 -16.02
N ALA A 167 -5.87 9.31 -16.26
CA ALA A 167 -6.42 10.64 -16.53
C ALA A 167 -6.22 11.59 -15.33
N TYR A 168 -6.40 11.08 -14.11
CA TYR A 168 -6.14 11.79 -12.85
C TYR A 168 -4.66 11.85 -12.47
N LYS A 169 -3.77 11.20 -13.25
CA LYS A 169 -2.34 11.04 -12.95
C LYS A 169 -2.10 10.45 -11.56
N ASN A 170 -3.01 9.57 -11.11
CA ASN A 170 -2.91 8.94 -9.81
C ASN A 170 -1.75 7.92 -9.79
N GLN A 171 -1.20 7.68 -8.59
CA GLN A 171 -0.13 6.71 -8.36
C GLN A 171 -0.32 5.92 -7.06
N TYR A 172 -1.43 6.13 -6.33
CA TYR A 172 -1.59 5.62 -4.96
C TYR A 172 -3.00 5.10 -4.67
N TRP A 173 -3.04 4.11 -3.77
CA TRP A 173 -4.25 3.62 -3.12
C TRP A 173 -4.12 3.79 -1.59
N PRO A 174 -5.12 4.35 -0.89
CA PRO A 174 -6.19 5.18 -1.44
C PRO A 174 -5.66 6.56 -1.91
N HIS A 175 -6.43 7.23 -2.76
CA HIS A 175 -6.23 8.66 -3.06
C HIS A 175 -7.58 9.31 -3.30
N VAL A 176 -7.90 10.34 -2.52
CA VAL A 176 -9.14 11.10 -2.68
C VAL A 176 -8.90 12.41 -3.41
N TYR A 177 -9.83 12.79 -4.29
CA TYR A 177 -9.91 14.09 -4.93
C TYR A 177 -11.26 14.71 -4.63
N LEU A 178 -11.28 15.92 -4.06
CA LEU A 178 -12.49 16.65 -3.72
C LEU A 178 -12.77 17.74 -4.76
N LEU A 179 -13.91 17.61 -5.43
CA LEU A 179 -14.39 18.48 -6.48
C LEU A 179 -15.42 19.46 -5.91
N ASP A 180 -15.36 20.73 -6.34
CA ASP A 180 -16.45 21.67 -6.08
C ASP A 180 -17.66 21.44 -7.00
N ALA A 181 -18.73 22.20 -6.77
CA ALA A 181 -19.97 22.11 -7.53
C ALA A 181 -19.83 22.44 -9.04
N ASN A 182 -18.68 22.95 -9.49
CA ASN A 182 -18.41 23.18 -10.92
C ASN A 182 -17.57 22.04 -11.53
N GLY A 183 -17.17 21.04 -10.74
CA GLY A 183 -16.32 19.94 -11.17
C GLY A 183 -14.83 20.26 -11.18
N HIS A 184 -14.37 21.28 -10.44
CA HIS A 184 -12.93 21.56 -10.28
C HIS A 184 -12.38 20.87 -9.05
N VAL A 185 -11.19 20.28 -9.15
CA VAL A 185 -10.46 19.73 -8.00
C VAL A 185 -10.02 20.89 -7.10
N ARG A 186 -10.36 20.82 -5.82
CA ARG A 186 -10.04 21.82 -4.78
C ARG A 186 -9.18 21.27 -3.66
N TYR A 187 -9.13 19.97 -3.52
CA TYR A 187 -8.32 19.32 -2.51
C TYR A 187 -8.08 17.87 -2.94
N ASP A 188 -6.92 17.34 -2.60
CA ASP A 188 -6.58 15.94 -2.78
C ASP A 188 -5.75 15.47 -1.59
N PHE A 189 -5.80 14.16 -1.33
CA PHE A 189 -5.00 13.55 -0.27
C PHE A 189 -4.63 12.11 -0.63
N ILE A 190 -3.32 11.86 -0.63
CA ILE A 190 -2.74 10.54 -0.88
C ILE A 190 -2.67 9.76 0.43
N GLY A 191 -3.12 8.51 0.40
CA GLY A 191 -3.01 7.57 1.50
C GLY A 191 -4.14 7.64 2.50
N GLU A 192 -3.97 6.90 3.58
CA GLU A 192 -4.94 6.76 4.66
C GLU A 192 -4.78 7.88 5.71
N GLY A 193 -5.91 8.36 6.24
CA GLY A 193 -5.96 9.39 7.28
C GLY A 193 -6.32 10.78 6.78
N ASN A 194 -5.93 11.81 7.54
CA ASN A 194 -6.24 13.22 7.30
C ASN A 194 -7.75 13.55 7.19
N ASP A 195 -8.59 12.70 7.78
CA ASP A 195 -10.05 12.78 7.70
C ASP A 195 -10.62 14.08 8.26
N ILE A 196 -9.94 14.69 9.26
CA ILE A 196 -10.32 16.00 9.80
C ILE A 196 -10.20 17.08 8.71
N ALA A 197 -9.10 17.08 7.95
CA ALA A 197 -8.88 18.06 6.88
C ALA A 197 -9.81 17.81 5.70
N ILE A 198 -9.99 16.54 5.30
CA ILE A 198 -10.96 16.15 4.25
C ILE A 198 -12.36 16.64 4.62
N GLN A 199 -12.80 16.38 5.85
CA GLN A 199 -14.11 16.82 6.32
C GLN A 199 -14.24 18.36 6.36
N ALA A 200 -13.20 19.06 6.79
CA ALA A 200 -13.20 20.52 6.78
C ALA A 200 -13.28 21.08 5.35
N ALA A 201 -12.62 20.46 4.38
CA ALA A 201 -12.70 20.83 2.97
C ALA A 201 -14.11 20.58 2.40
N ILE A 202 -14.72 19.41 2.68
CA ILE A 202 -16.12 19.10 2.29
C ILE A 202 -17.06 20.18 2.81
N ARG A 203 -16.98 20.49 4.11
CA ARG A 203 -17.84 21.49 4.76
C ARG A 203 -17.64 22.90 4.19
N THR A 204 -16.41 23.23 3.82
CA THR A 204 -16.08 24.52 3.20
C THR A 204 -16.72 24.65 1.81
N LEU A 205 -16.65 23.59 0.99
CA LEU A 205 -17.25 23.61 -0.36
C LEU A 205 -18.77 23.56 -0.33
N LEU A 206 -19.38 22.96 0.70
CA LEU A 206 -20.83 22.95 0.90
C LEU A 206 -21.41 24.28 1.41
N ALA A 207 -20.59 25.20 1.89
CA ALA A 207 -21.02 26.45 2.55
C ALA A 207 -21.54 27.53 1.58
N ALA A 208 -22.44 27.16 0.67
CA ALA A 208 -23.14 28.07 -0.23
C ALA A 208 -24.20 28.90 0.52
N PRO A 209 -24.58 30.11 0.01
CA PRO A 209 -25.62 30.93 0.62
C PRO A 209 -26.93 30.14 0.84
N GLY A 210 -27.41 30.11 2.08
CA GLY A 210 -28.65 29.40 2.46
C GLY A 210 -28.46 27.94 2.88
N VAL A 211 -27.28 27.34 2.71
CA VAL A 211 -26.98 25.99 3.18
C VAL A 211 -26.45 26.02 4.61
N ARG A 212 -27.19 25.44 5.56
CA ARG A 212 -26.72 25.26 6.93
C ARG A 212 -25.93 23.95 7.02
N VAL A 213 -24.61 24.05 6.95
CA VAL A 213 -23.72 22.90 7.12
C VAL A 213 -23.65 22.51 8.60
N PRO A 214 -23.93 21.24 8.97
CA PRO A 214 -23.84 20.77 10.36
C PRO A 214 -22.40 20.83 10.90
N SER A 215 -22.24 20.59 12.21
CA SER A 215 -20.93 20.43 12.85
C SER A 215 -20.12 19.27 12.24
N ALA A 216 -18.86 19.11 12.63
CA ALA A 216 -18.03 18.00 12.18
C ALA A 216 -18.70 16.65 12.53
N ALA A 217 -18.65 15.68 11.63
CA ALA A 217 -19.03 14.31 11.96
C ALA A 217 -18.04 13.76 12.99
N PRO A 218 -18.46 12.97 13.99
CA PRO A 218 -17.55 12.17 14.78
C PRO A 218 -16.74 11.27 13.84
N LEU A 219 -15.42 11.32 13.99
CA LEU A 219 -14.50 10.47 13.25
C LEU A 219 -13.89 9.43 14.20
N PRO A 220 -13.78 8.16 13.79
CA PRO A 220 -13.01 7.18 14.53
C PRO A 220 -11.57 7.68 14.77
N SER A 221 -10.98 7.34 15.91
CA SER A 221 -9.55 7.54 16.13
C SER A 221 -8.78 6.36 15.57
N GLN A 222 -7.77 6.63 14.75
CA GLN A 222 -6.81 5.64 14.31
C GLN A 222 -5.40 6.19 14.49
N ASP A 223 -4.53 5.41 15.12
CA ASP A 223 -3.12 5.74 15.26
C ASP A 223 -2.37 5.05 14.12
N LEU A 224 -1.94 5.85 13.14
CA LEU A 224 -1.12 5.40 12.01
C LEU A 224 0.36 5.74 12.23
N SER A 225 0.74 6.13 13.46
CA SER A 225 2.11 6.52 13.77
C SER A 225 2.97 5.31 14.12
N GLY A 226 4.19 5.29 13.60
CA GLY A 226 5.18 4.25 13.90
C GLY A 226 5.97 3.80 12.68
N ASP A 227 7.10 3.15 12.93
CA ASP A 227 7.88 2.48 11.89
C ASP A 227 7.21 1.14 11.55
N MET A 228 6.40 1.17 10.49
CA MET A 228 5.68 0.01 9.97
C MET A 228 6.34 -0.53 8.71
N THR A 229 6.32 -1.84 8.55
CA THR A 229 6.76 -2.50 7.32
C THR A 229 5.89 -2.03 6.14
N PRO A 230 6.49 -1.61 5.01
CA PRO A 230 5.76 -1.31 3.79
C PRO A 230 5.13 -2.57 3.21
N GLU A 231 4.19 -2.41 2.29
CA GLU A 231 3.62 -3.54 1.57
C GLU A 231 4.69 -4.43 0.90
N ILE A 232 4.54 -5.75 1.04
CA ILE A 232 5.45 -6.75 0.52
C ILE A 232 4.74 -7.57 -0.56
N TYR A 233 5.11 -7.34 -1.81
CA TYR A 233 4.64 -8.14 -2.94
C TYR A 233 5.45 -9.43 -3.10
N LEU A 234 4.75 -10.53 -3.41
CA LEU A 234 5.35 -11.84 -3.62
C LEU A 234 5.45 -12.21 -5.11
N GLY A 235 4.65 -11.61 -5.99
CA GLY A 235 4.80 -11.79 -7.44
C GLY A 235 6.05 -11.11 -7.99
N TYR A 236 6.64 -11.67 -9.05
CA TYR A 236 7.90 -11.14 -9.58
C TYR A 236 7.78 -9.71 -10.16
N GLU A 237 6.60 -9.29 -10.61
CA GLU A 237 6.42 -7.96 -11.24
C GLU A 237 6.78 -6.82 -10.29
N ARG A 238 6.30 -6.88 -9.05
CA ARG A 238 6.55 -5.85 -8.03
C ARG A 238 7.59 -6.30 -7.01
N GLY A 239 7.64 -7.60 -6.71
CA GLY A 239 8.57 -8.19 -5.76
C GLY A 239 10.04 -8.02 -6.14
N GLU A 240 10.37 -8.04 -7.44
CA GLU A 240 11.74 -7.75 -7.92
C GLU A 240 12.13 -6.29 -7.69
N TYR A 241 11.21 -5.36 -7.96
CA TYR A 241 11.43 -3.93 -7.76
C TYR A 241 11.53 -3.58 -6.27
N SER A 242 10.67 -4.17 -5.43
CA SER A 242 10.69 -3.97 -3.98
C SER A 242 11.79 -4.74 -3.26
N GLN A 243 12.48 -5.68 -3.93
CA GLN A 243 13.55 -6.50 -3.35
C GLN A 243 13.13 -7.18 -2.03
N SER A 244 11.89 -7.65 -1.96
CA SER A 244 11.27 -8.19 -0.74
C SER A 244 11.60 -9.66 -0.48
N LEU A 245 12.07 -10.40 -1.50
CA LEU A 245 12.42 -11.82 -1.40
C LEU A 245 13.88 -11.98 -0.96
N ALA A 246 14.09 -12.59 0.21
CA ALA A 246 15.42 -12.78 0.79
C ALA A 246 16.16 -14.03 0.26
N ASN A 247 15.46 -14.97 -0.39
CA ASN A 247 16.09 -16.17 -0.96
C ASN A 247 17.15 -15.80 -2.01
N SER A 248 18.30 -16.47 -1.96
CA SER A 248 19.40 -16.27 -2.92
C SER A 248 19.04 -16.67 -4.35
N GLU A 249 18.07 -17.57 -4.49
CA GLU A 249 17.51 -18.09 -5.73
C GLU A 249 16.74 -17.03 -6.51
N GLY A 250 16.25 -15.99 -5.83
CA GLY A 250 15.48 -14.91 -6.42
C GLY A 250 14.19 -15.38 -7.11
N TYR A 251 13.70 -14.57 -8.03
CA TYR A 251 12.52 -14.87 -8.83
C TYR A 251 12.91 -15.61 -10.10
N THR A 252 12.51 -16.88 -10.21
CA THR A 252 12.49 -17.57 -11.51
C THR A 252 11.07 -17.55 -12.03
N HIS A 253 10.83 -16.80 -13.11
CA HIS A 253 9.49 -16.53 -13.63
C HIS A 253 8.81 -17.80 -14.13
N ASP A 254 7.60 -18.04 -13.64
CA ASP A 254 6.66 -19.08 -14.07
C ASP A 254 7.21 -20.50 -14.05
N ARG A 255 8.19 -20.79 -13.21
CA ARG A 255 8.77 -22.14 -13.06
C ARG A 255 8.87 -22.55 -11.58
N PRO A 256 8.71 -23.85 -11.28
CA PRO A 256 8.97 -24.35 -9.94
C PRO A 256 10.45 -24.20 -9.58
N VAL A 257 10.71 -23.71 -8.39
CA VAL A 257 12.03 -23.64 -7.74
C VAL A 257 11.89 -24.22 -6.34
N THR A 258 12.90 -24.96 -5.90
CA THR A 258 13.03 -25.34 -4.49
C THR A 258 13.86 -24.27 -3.80
N TYR A 259 13.24 -23.56 -2.87
CA TYR A 259 13.85 -22.48 -2.12
C TYR A 259 14.43 -23.00 -0.80
N ALA A 260 15.65 -22.57 -0.50
CA ALA A 260 16.33 -22.82 0.77
C ALA A 260 16.31 -21.57 1.67
N GLU A 261 16.50 -21.79 2.98
CA GLU A 261 16.55 -20.71 3.95
C GLU A 261 17.68 -19.71 3.63
N PRO A 262 17.41 -18.39 3.68
CA PRO A 262 18.41 -17.37 3.38
C PRO A 262 19.46 -17.26 4.48
N SER A 263 20.54 -16.52 4.21
CA SER A 263 21.53 -16.23 5.25
C SER A 263 20.93 -15.29 6.31
N PRO A 264 21.32 -15.42 7.59
CA PRO A 264 20.88 -14.51 8.64
C PRO A 264 21.14 -13.03 8.31
N GLN A 265 22.22 -12.75 7.57
CA GLN A 265 22.58 -11.40 7.15
C GLN A 265 21.57 -10.82 6.15
N ALA A 266 21.03 -11.63 5.24
CA ALA A 266 20.01 -11.19 4.29
C ALA A 266 18.72 -10.78 5.00
N VAL A 267 18.32 -11.55 6.02
CA VAL A 267 17.13 -11.24 6.85
C VAL A 267 17.36 -10.00 7.71
N GLN A 268 18.53 -9.88 8.34
CA GLN A 268 18.87 -8.73 9.19
C GLN A 268 19.00 -7.41 8.43
N ALA A 269 19.49 -7.45 7.17
CA ALA A 269 19.68 -6.25 6.36
C ALA A 269 18.36 -5.50 6.04
N ALA A 270 17.21 -6.18 6.13
CA ALA A 270 15.90 -5.59 5.90
C ALA A 270 15.48 -4.60 7.01
N GLY A 271 15.83 -4.88 8.27
CA GLY A 271 15.35 -4.11 9.42
C GLY A 271 13.82 -3.91 9.38
N SER A 272 13.37 -2.68 9.61
CA SER A 272 11.94 -2.32 9.58
C SER A 272 11.29 -2.37 8.20
N ARG A 273 12.07 -2.42 7.10
CA ARG A 273 11.54 -2.61 5.75
C ARG A 273 10.85 -3.96 5.58
N GLY A 274 11.18 -4.94 6.42
CA GLY A 274 10.67 -6.30 6.33
C GLY A 274 11.15 -7.03 5.08
N VAL A 275 11.10 -8.36 5.13
CA VAL A 275 11.40 -9.27 4.02
C VAL A 275 10.62 -10.55 4.21
N PHE A 276 10.42 -11.30 3.13
CA PHE A 276 9.93 -12.66 3.20
C PHE A 276 10.92 -13.62 2.53
N TRP A 277 10.80 -14.90 2.86
CA TRP A 277 11.42 -15.98 2.12
C TRP A 277 10.49 -17.18 2.03
N LEU A 278 10.78 -18.00 1.04
CA LEU A 278 10.09 -19.24 0.76
C LEU A 278 10.96 -20.41 1.21
N SER A 279 10.32 -21.48 1.67
CA SER A 279 10.93 -22.77 1.95
C SER A 279 10.18 -23.87 1.20
N GLY A 280 10.91 -24.79 0.57
CA GLY A 280 10.34 -25.86 -0.23
C GLY A 280 10.04 -25.43 -1.68
N GLY A 281 9.15 -26.19 -2.35
CA GLY A 281 8.85 -25.98 -3.76
C GLY A 281 7.80 -24.89 -3.98
N TRP A 282 8.15 -23.85 -4.75
CA TRP A 282 7.27 -22.75 -5.11
C TRP A 282 7.40 -22.36 -6.59
N ARG A 283 6.34 -21.77 -7.13
CA ARG A 283 6.34 -21.08 -8.43
C ARG A 283 5.99 -19.63 -8.21
N ALA A 284 6.86 -18.72 -8.63
CA ALA A 284 6.57 -17.31 -8.71
C ALA A 284 5.94 -16.98 -10.06
N SER A 285 4.71 -16.47 -10.02
CA SER A 285 3.98 -15.90 -11.16
C SER A 285 4.11 -14.38 -11.12
N ARG A 286 3.55 -13.70 -12.14
CA ARG A 286 3.60 -12.24 -12.26
C ARG A 286 3.17 -11.50 -10.98
N GLU A 287 2.01 -11.87 -10.44
CA GLU A 287 1.36 -11.15 -9.32
C GLU A 287 1.44 -11.88 -7.97
N HIS A 288 1.79 -13.17 -7.96
CA HIS A 288 1.68 -14.01 -6.77
C HIS A 288 2.64 -15.20 -6.81
N VAL A 289 2.78 -15.89 -5.68
CA VAL A 289 3.44 -17.21 -5.58
C VAL A 289 2.42 -18.31 -5.32
N THR A 290 2.71 -19.52 -5.82
CA THR A 290 1.94 -20.74 -5.56
C THR A 290 2.87 -21.87 -5.09
N PRO A 291 2.48 -22.67 -4.08
CA PRO A 291 3.28 -23.79 -3.63
C PRO A 291 3.14 -24.98 -4.58
N VAL A 292 4.21 -25.77 -4.71
CA VAL A 292 4.21 -27.01 -5.51
C VAL A 292 3.55 -28.16 -4.75
N GLY A 293 3.60 -28.13 -3.42
CA GLY A 293 3.06 -29.18 -2.56
C GLY A 293 2.83 -28.71 -1.13
N ALA A 294 2.20 -29.56 -0.32
CA ALA A 294 2.04 -29.31 1.12
C ALA A 294 3.39 -29.33 1.85
N GLY A 295 3.44 -28.65 2.99
CA GLY A 295 4.65 -28.47 3.80
C GLY A 295 5.61 -27.39 3.28
N ALA A 296 5.32 -26.77 2.14
CA ALA A 296 6.01 -25.56 1.71
C ALA A 296 5.66 -24.40 2.66
N GLU A 297 6.57 -23.45 2.86
CA GLU A 297 6.37 -22.37 3.83
C GLU A 297 6.67 -21.00 3.22
N ILE A 298 5.92 -20.01 3.70
CA ILE A 298 6.23 -18.59 3.55
C ILE A 298 6.60 -18.08 4.93
N ILE A 299 7.78 -17.49 5.06
CA ILE A 299 8.24 -16.89 6.30
C ILE A 299 8.40 -15.39 6.07
N LEU A 300 7.81 -14.59 6.94
CA LEU A 300 7.73 -13.14 6.84
C LEU A 300 8.34 -12.52 8.10
N ASN A 301 9.38 -11.71 7.93
CA ASN A 301 9.90 -10.82 8.95
C ASN A 301 9.30 -9.42 8.75
N PHE A 302 8.59 -8.90 9.75
CA PHE A 302 7.85 -7.65 9.66
C PHE A 302 7.87 -6.83 10.96
N SER A 303 7.50 -5.56 10.83
CA SER A 303 7.35 -4.54 11.89
C SER A 303 5.94 -3.97 11.85
N ALA A 304 5.04 -4.39 12.72
CA ALA A 304 3.68 -3.86 12.78
C ALA A 304 2.96 -4.28 14.06
N SER A 305 1.77 -3.73 14.29
CA SER A 305 0.80 -4.29 15.25
C SER A 305 -0.07 -5.32 14.55
N ASP A 306 -0.51 -5.02 13.32
CA ASP A 306 -1.38 -5.87 12.54
C ASP A 306 -0.67 -6.38 11.28
N ALA A 307 -0.90 -7.65 10.95
CA ALA A 307 -0.41 -8.28 9.72
C ALA A 307 -1.57 -8.87 8.92
N TYR A 308 -1.62 -8.55 7.63
CA TYR A 308 -2.65 -9.00 6.71
C TYR A 308 -2.00 -9.67 5.50
N ILE A 309 -2.74 -10.58 4.88
CA ILE A 309 -2.33 -11.27 3.64
C ILE A 309 -3.41 -11.09 2.58
N VAL A 310 -3.01 -10.73 1.36
CA VAL A 310 -3.88 -10.89 0.19
C VAL A 310 -3.56 -12.24 -0.43
N ALA A 311 -4.52 -13.15 -0.34
CA ALA A 311 -4.36 -14.52 -0.79
C ALA A 311 -5.69 -15.11 -1.25
N GLY A 312 -5.64 -16.27 -1.87
CA GLY A 312 -6.85 -17.01 -2.24
C GLY A 312 -6.54 -18.38 -2.81
N PRO A 313 -7.56 -19.10 -3.28
CA PRO A 313 -7.36 -20.37 -3.96
C PRO A 313 -6.66 -20.18 -5.31
N ALA A 314 -5.63 -20.99 -5.58
CA ALA A 314 -4.92 -20.98 -6.86
C ALA A 314 -5.80 -21.44 -8.03
N ALA A 315 -6.73 -22.36 -7.77
CA ALA A 315 -7.78 -22.81 -8.66
C ALA A 315 -9.12 -22.81 -7.93
N ASP A 316 -10.20 -22.50 -8.64
CA ASP A 316 -11.53 -22.44 -8.05
C ASP A 316 -11.99 -23.83 -7.55
N GLY A 317 -12.84 -23.85 -6.52
CA GLY A 317 -13.37 -25.07 -5.92
C GLY A 317 -13.03 -25.21 -4.45
N SER A 318 -12.07 -26.07 -4.10
CA SER A 318 -11.66 -26.30 -2.71
C SER A 318 -10.87 -25.12 -2.14
N PRO A 319 -10.99 -24.78 -0.84
CA PRO A 319 -10.19 -23.72 -0.26
C PRO A 319 -8.71 -24.09 -0.15
N GLY A 320 -7.85 -23.08 -0.30
CA GLY A 320 -6.46 -23.17 0.18
C GLY A 320 -6.43 -23.17 1.71
N VAL A 321 -5.45 -23.83 2.31
CA VAL A 321 -5.30 -23.87 3.77
C VAL A 321 -3.85 -23.65 4.16
N LEU A 322 -3.65 -22.70 5.07
CA LEU A 322 -2.36 -22.39 5.69
C LEU A 322 -2.49 -22.54 7.20
N ASP A 323 -1.49 -23.12 7.84
CA ASP A 323 -1.32 -23.07 9.29
C ASP A 323 -0.33 -21.94 9.63
N ALA A 324 -0.65 -21.13 10.64
CA ALA A 324 0.09 -19.91 10.98
C ALA A 324 0.74 -20.01 12.37
N GLN A 325 1.99 -19.55 12.46
CA GLN A 325 2.76 -19.43 13.69
C GLN A 325 3.42 -18.06 13.76
N LEU A 326 3.53 -17.52 14.96
CA LEU A 326 4.20 -16.25 15.23
C LEU A 326 5.39 -16.52 16.16
N ASP A 327 6.57 -16.05 15.78
CA ASP A 327 7.82 -16.18 16.53
C ASP A 327 8.13 -17.65 16.92
N GLY A 328 7.82 -18.57 16.00
CA GLY A 328 8.04 -20.01 16.17
C GLY A 328 7.07 -20.71 17.13
N SER A 329 5.99 -20.04 17.55
CA SER A 329 4.97 -20.58 18.44
C SER A 329 3.56 -20.47 17.84
N PRO A 330 2.59 -21.29 18.29
CA PRO A 330 1.18 -21.09 17.94
C PRO A 330 0.69 -19.70 18.35
N ILE A 331 -0.07 -19.05 17.48
CA ILE A 331 -0.58 -17.69 17.72
C ILE A 331 -1.67 -17.74 18.81
N PRO A 332 -1.52 -17.02 19.93
CA PRO A 332 -2.54 -16.97 20.98
C PRO A 332 -3.90 -16.51 20.43
N PRO A 333 -5.03 -17.04 20.93
CA PRO A 333 -6.35 -16.63 20.43
C PRO A 333 -6.64 -15.12 20.50
N ALA A 334 -6.05 -14.41 21.48
CA ALA A 334 -6.20 -12.96 21.62
C ALA A 334 -5.41 -12.15 20.58
N GLU A 335 -4.43 -12.77 19.93
CA GLU A 335 -3.56 -12.16 18.92
C GLU A 335 -3.92 -12.61 17.50
N GLN A 336 -4.86 -13.54 17.35
CA GLN A 336 -5.34 -13.98 16.04
C GLN A 336 -6.27 -12.92 15.43
N GLY A 337 -5.90 -12.45 14.24
CA GLY A 337 -6.77 -11.64 13.40
C GLY A 337 -8.00 -12.42 12.94
N GLY A 338 -9.02 -11.71 12.48
CA GLY A 338 -10.32 -12.31 12.13
C GLY A 338 -10.29 -13.37 11.01
N GLY A 339 -9.19 -13.46 10.26
CA GLY A 339 -8.99 -14.50 9.24
C GLY A 339 -8.48 -15.83 9.79
N LEU A 340 -7.94 -15.86 11.01
CA LEU A 340 -7.43 -17.08 11.63
C LEU A 340 -8.46 -17.70 12.60
N HIS A 341 -8.56 -19.03 12.53
CA HIS A 341 -9.32 -19.83 13.48
C HIS A 341 -8.46 -21.01 13.92
N ASP A 342 -8.16 -21.10 15.21
CA ASP A 342 -7.26 -22.10 15.79
C ASP A 342 -5.89 -22.14 15.10
N GLY A 343 -5.35 -20.96 14.75
CA GLY A 343 -4.08 -20.82 14.05
C GLY A 343 -4.12 -21.24 12.58
N ARG A 344 -5.30 -21.45 12.00
CA ARG A 344 -5.47 -21.87 10.61
C ARG A 344 -6.22 -20.82 9.79
N LEU A 345 -5.71 -20.56 8.59
CA LEU A 345 -6.33 -19.73 7.58
C LEU A 345 -6.99 -20.60 6.50
N SER A 346 -8.27 -20.35 6.22
CA SER A 346 -9.01 -21.01 5.14
C SER A 346 -9.30 -20.03 4.00
N LEU A 347 -8.52 -20.12 2.92
CA LEU A 347 -8.59 -19.27 1.74
C LEU A 347 -9.72 -19.73 0.81
N ARG A 348 -10.91 -19.16 0.98
CA ARG A 348 -12.10 -19.47 0.16
C ARG A 348 -12.24 -18.55 -1.04
N PHE A 349 -11.78 -17.31 -0.91
CA PHE A 349 -11.87 -16.27 -1.91
C PHE A 349 -10.49 -15.63 -2.09
N ARG A 350 -10.30 -14.89 -3.19
CA ARG A 350 -9.11 -14.05 -3.39
C ARG A 350 -9.40 -12.71 -2.75
N ASP A 351 -8.86 -12.51 -1.54
CA ASP A 351 -9.26 -11.42 -0.66
C ASP A 351 -8.15 -11.08 0.35
N LEU A 352 -8.37 -10.00 1.11
CA LEU A 352 -7.58 -9.62 2.27
C LEU A 352 -8.00 -10.41 3.51
N TYR A 353 -7.05 -11.03 4.17
CA TYR A 353 -7.25 -11.76 5.42
C TYR A 353 -6.39 -11.16 6.54
N HIS A 354 -7.02 -10.88 7.68
CA HIS A 354 -6.32 -10.41 8.88
C HIS A 354 -5.72 -11.61 9.63
N LEU A 355 -4.40 -11.65 9.75
CA LEU A 355 -3.66 -12.77 10.36
C LEU A 355 -3.40 -12.55 11.84
N VAL A 356 -2.84 -11.40 12.21
CA VAL A 356 -2.34 -11.14 13.56
C VAL A 356 -2.69 -9.73 13.97
N HIS A 357 -3.11 -9.56 15.22
CA HIS A 357 -3.30 -8.28 15.90
C HIS A 357 -2.53 -8.26 17.23
N LEU A 358 -1.59 -7.34 17.38
CA LEU A 358 -0.72 -7.23 18.54
C LEU A 358 -1.01 -5.94 19.31
N ALA A 359 -0.97 -6.02 20.64
CA ALA A 359 -1.22 -4.86 21.50
C ALA A 359 -0.16 -3.75 21.37
N THR A 360 1.04 -4.11 20.93
CA THR A 360 2.16 -3.18 20.75
C THR A 360 2.87 -3.48 19.44
N PRO A 361 3.21 -2.46 18.63
CA PRO A 361 3.96 -2.67 17.40
C PRO A 361 5.36 -3.20 17.73
N GLY A 362 5.82 -4.16 16.93
CA GLY A 362 7.11 -4.81 17.15
C GLY A 362 7.62 -5.55 15.92
N GLN A 363 8.87 -6.03 16.02
CA GLN A 363 9.49 -6.90 15.02
C GLN A 363 9.10 -8.34 15.32
N HIS A 364 8.52 -9.03 14.34
CA HIS A 364 8.01 -10.38 14.49
C HIS A 364 8.29 -11.24 13.24
N VAL A 365 8.29 -12.55 13.43
CA VAL A 365 8.41 -13.54 12.36
C VAL A 365 7.13 -14.35 12.26
N LEU A 366 6.38 -14.14 11.19
CA LEU A 366 5.21 -14.96 10.85
C LEU A 366 5.64 -16.11 9.93
N THR A 367 5.27 -17.33 10.27
CA THR A 367 5.45 -18.52 9.41
C THR A 367 4.09 -19.05 8.99
N LEU A 368 3.88 -19.20 7.68
CA LEU A 368 2.70 -19.81 7.08
C LEU A 368 3.09 -21.12 6.39
N THR A 369 2.62 -22.24 6.93
CA THR A 369 2.87 -23.58 6.39
C THR A 369 1.69 -24.03 5.54
N VAL A 370 1.96 -24.47 4.32
CA VAL A 370 0.97 -24.91 3.35
C VAL A 370 0.41 -26.28 3.73
N SER A 371 -0.84 -26.32 4.21
CA SER A 371 -1.52 -27.59 4.52
C SER A 371 -2.06 -28.27 3.26
N ASN A 372 -2.46 -27.48 2.26
CA ASN A 372 -2.79 -27.97 0.92
C ASN A 372 -2.33 -26.97 -0.17
N PRO A 373 -1.94 -27.45 -1.37
CA PRO A 373 -1.27 -26.59 -2.34
C PRO A 373 -2.19 -25.64 -3.12
N ASN A 374 -3.51 -25.61 -2.85
CA ASN A 374 -4.42 -24.72 -3.58
C ASN A 374 -4.37 -23.28 -3.06
N VAL A 375 -3.19 -22.67 -3.07
CA VAL A 375 -2.91 -21.37 -2.47
C VAL A 375 -2.22 -20.47 -3.48
N ALA A 376 -2.70 -19.25 -3.62
CA ALA A 376 -2.01 -18.14 -4.28
C ALA A 376 -1.86 -17.00 -3.29
N VAL A 377 -0.62 -16.51 -3.09
CA VAL A 377 -0.33 -15.39 -2.17
C VAL A 377 0.26 -14.22 -2.95
N TYR A 378 -0.37 -13.06 -2.83
CA TYR A 378 -0.09 -11.86 -3.63
C TYR A 378 0.77 -10.87 -2.86
N THR A 379 0.33 -10.48 -1.66
CA THR A 379 0.99 -9.46 -0.86
C THR A 379 0.81 -9.68 0.64
N PHE A 380 1.67 -9.05 1.43
CA PHE A 380 1.44 -8.78 2.85
C PHE A 380 1.34 -7.27 3.07
N THR A 381 0.34 -6.86 3.86
CA THR A 381 0.11 -5.47 4.26
C THR A 381 -0.03 -5.37 5.77
N PHE A 382 0.11 -4.17 6.31
CA PHE A 382 0.32 -3.96 7.74
C PHE A 382 -0.58 -2.88 8.32
N GLY A 383 -0.73 -2.86 9.64
CA GLY A 383 -1.53 -1.88 10.38
C GLY A 383 -1.00 -1.58 11.76
#